data_AF-A0A2D4N8P7-F1
#
_entry.id   AF-A0A2D4N8P7-F1
#
_cell.length_a   1.000
_cell.length_b   1.000
_cell.length_c   1.000
_cell.angle_alpha   90.00
_cell.angle_beta   90.00
_cell.angle_gamma   90.00
#
_symmetry.space_group_name_H-M   'P 1'
#
loop_
_entity.id
_entity.type
_entity.pdbx_description
1 polymer ?
#
loop_
_entity_poly.entity_id
_entity_poly.type
_entity_poly.pdbx_seq_one_letter_code
_entity_poly.pdbx_strand_id
1 'polypeptide(L)'
;YMGGLPIIQPYHSKKSILIKGDLQSLCLKSSYNVDQKPNTRKQKNAFPPNFIHSLDSSHMMLTALHCQEAGLTFVSVHDCFWTHAATVGIMNKICREQFVALHSKPILEDLSKFMLQKYCSSTT
;
A
#
# COMPACT_ATOMS: atom_id res chain seq x y z
N TYR A 1 0.68 9.23 -6.18
CA TYR A 1 1.08 9.26 -4.75
C TYR A 1 -0.18 9.22 -3.91
N MET A 2 -0.41 8.15 -3.15
CA MET A 2 -1.58 8.02 -2.25
C MET A 2 -1.14 8.55 -0.88
N GLY A 3 -1.62 9.73 -0.48
CA GLY A 3 -1.21 10.38 0.77
C GLY A 3 0.26 10.86 0.82
N GLY A 4 0.93 11.00 -0.33
CA GLY A 4 2.33 11.42 -0.39
C GLY A 4 3.36 10.29 -0.15
N LEU A 5 2.93 9.08 0.19
CA LEU A 5 3.84 7.95 0.43
C LEU A 5 4.08 7.12 -0.85
N PRO A 6 5.34 6.75 -1.15
CA PRO A 6 5.65 5.88 -2.27
C PRO A 6 5.34 4.40 -1.92
N ILE A 7 4.58 3.73 -2.78
CA ILE A 7 4.31 2.29 -2.69
C ILE A 7 5.14 1.57 -3.73
N ILE A 8 5.97 0.62 -3.28
CA ILE A 8 6.83 -0.20 -4.13
C ILE A 8 6.46 -1.67 -3.92
N GLN A 9 6.13 -2.38 -5.00
CA GLN A 9 5.83 -3.80 -4.94
C GLN A 9 7.13 -4.62 -4.98
N PRO A 10 7.52 -5.34 -3.90
CA PRO A 10 8.84 -5.98 -3.80
C PRO A 10 8.89 -7.38 -4.43
N TYR A 11 8.13 -7.63 -5.51
CA TYR A 11 8.09 -8.95 -6.15
C TYR A 11 9.24 -9.14 -7.14
N HIS A 12 10.34 -9.69 -6.63
CA HIS A 12 11.52 -10.06 -7.41
C HIS A 12 11.62 -11.57 -7.64
N SER A 13 12.37 -11.97 -8.66
CA SER A 13 12.62 -13.37 -8.99
C SER A 13 13.56 -14.01 -7.96
N LYS A 14 13.06 -14.94 -7.16
CA LYS A 14 13.85 -15.61 -6.12
C LYS A 14 15.03 -16.38 -6.72
N LYS A 15 16.25 -16.11 -6.24
CA LYS A 15 17.44 -16.91 -6.53
C LYS A 15 17.71 -17.83 -5.33
N SER A 16 17.70 -19.14 -5.55
CA SER A 16 18.18 -20.11 -4.57
C SER A 16 19.67 -20.32 -4.76
N ILE A 17 20.43 -20.19 -3.68
CA ILE A 17 21.85 -20.52 -3.64
C ILE A 17 21.97 -21.86 -2.92
N LEU A 18 22.51 -22.86 -3.61
CA LEU A 18 22.85 -24.13 -3.00
C LEU A 18 24.27 -24.03 -2.45
N ILE A 19 24.41 -24.16 -1.14
CA ILE A 19 25.70 -24.24 -0.46
C ILE A 19 25.94 -25.71 -0.16
N LYS A 20 26.92 -26.32 -0.83
CA LYS A 20 27.34 -27.70 -0.55
C LYS A 20 28.36 -27.68 0.58
N GLY A 21 28.04 -28.35 1.69
CA GLY A 21 29.01 -28.75 2.71
C GLY A 21 29.32 -30.25 2.63
N ASP A 22 30.33 -30.70 3.37
CA ASP A 22 30.80 -32.09 3.36
C ASP A 22 29.74 -33.11 3.80
N LEU A 23 28.83 -32.73 4.71
CA LEU A 23 27.80 -33.62 5.26
C LEU A 23 26.40 -33.34 4.71
N GLN A 24 26.10 -32.09 4.33
CA GLN A 24 24.79 -31.71 3.82
C GLN A 24 24.89 -30.52 2.87
N SER A 25 24.00 -30.49 1.89
CA SER A 25 23.78 -29.32 1.05
C SER A 25 22.60 -28.49 1.56
N LEU A 26 22.83 -27.20 1.82
CA LEU A 26 21.83 -26.24 2.27
C LEU A 26 21.33 -25.41 1.08
N CYS A 27 20.01 -25.33 0.91
CA CYS A 27 19.40 -24.47 -0.11
C CYS A 27 18.90 -23.18 0.53
N LEU A 28 19.67 -22.10 0.38
CA LEU A 28 19.30 -20.78 0.87
C LEU A 28 18.48 -20.05 -0.20
N LYS A 29 17.29 -19.59 0.17
CA LYS A 29 16.50 -18.68 -0.66
C LYS A 29 16.91 -17.27 -0.28
N SER A 30 17.66 -16.60 -1.16
CA SER A 30 17.95 -15.18 -0.98
C SER A 30 16.66 -14.40 -1.24
N SER A 31 16.09 -13.83 -0.17
CA SER A 31 14.78 -13.19 -0.17
C SER A 31 14.83 -11.71 -0.56
N TYR A 32 16.02 -11.11 -0.57
CA TYR A 32 16.18 -9.67 -0.68
C TYR A 32 17.43 -9.34 -1.50
N ASN A 33 17.24 -9.09 -2.79
CA ASN A 33 18.28 -8.50 -3.61
C ASN A 33 17.60 -7.58 -4.62
N VAL A 34 17.87 -6.27 -4.47
CA VAL A 34 17.24 -5.19 -5.25
C VAL A 34 17.66 -5.27 -6.72
N ASP A 35 18.76 -5.97 -7.01
CA ASP A 35 19.30 -6.16 -8.36
C ASP A 35 18.64 -7.33 -9.10
N GLN A 36 17.74 -8.08 -8.46
CA GLN A 36 17.03 -9.18 -9.12
C GLN A 36 15.95 -8.65 -10.07
N LYS A 37 15.84 -9.28 -11.24
CA LYS A 37 14.77 -8.93 -12.20
C LYS A 37 13.39 -9.09 -11.55
N PRO A 38 12.47 -8.12 -11.74
CA PRO A 38 11.10 -8.22 -11.26
C PRO A 38 10.41 -9.49 -11.76
N ASN A 39 9.61 -10.11 -10.91
CA ASN A 39 8.76 -11.22 -11.31
C ASN A 39 7.47 -10.66 -11.94
N THR A 40 7.46 -10.51 -13.27
CA THR A 40 6.37 -9.86 -14.03
C THR A 40 4.99 -10.44 -13.72
N ARG A 41 4.87 -11.76 -13.62
CA ARG A 41 3.59 -12.43 -13.28
C ARG A 41 3.10 -12.05 -11.89
N LYS A 42 3.97 -12.07 -10.88
CA LYS A 42 3.59 -11.68 -9.50
C LYS A 42 3.28 -10.20 -9.40
N GLN A 43 4.08 -9.35 -10.05
CA GLN A 43 3.84 -7.90 -10.09
C GLN A 43 2.46 -7.59 -10.67
N LYS A 44 2.13 -8.15 -11.84
CA LYS A 44 0.83 -7.97 -12.49
C LYS A 44 -0.34 -8.42 -11.60
N ASN A 45 -0.23 -9.62 -11.02
CA ASN A 45 -1.33 -10.18 -10.22
C ASN A 45 -1.50 -9.50 -8.87
N ALA A 46 -0.44 -8.95 -8.30
CA ALA A 46 -0.49 -8.29 -7.00
C ALA A 46 -0.81 -6.80 -7.09
N PHE A 47 -0.81 -6.21 -8.30
CA PHE A 47 -1.11 -4.79 -8.46
C PHE A 47 -2.52 -4.42 -7.98
N PRO A 48 -3.62 -5.07 -8.42
CA PRO A 48 -4.95 -4.72 -7.96
C PRO A 48 -5.13 -4.76 -6.44
N PRO A 49 -4.79 -5.84 -5.71
CA PRO A 49 -4.98 -5.87 -4.25
C PRO A 49 -4.09 -4.87 -3.52
N ASN A 50 -2.82 -4.70 -3.93
CA ASN A 50 -1.93 -3.74 -3.26
C ASN A 50 -2.38 -2.30 -3.47
N PHE A 51 -2.95 -2.00 -4.64
CA PHE A 51 -3.51 -0.68 -4.91
C PHE A 51 -4.70 -0.38 -4.00
N ILE A 52 -5.68 -1.29 -3.90
CA ILE A 52 -6.83 -1.11 -3.00
C ILE A 52 -6.39 -1.00 -1.54
N HIS A 53 -5.50 -1.87 -1.06
CA HIS A 53 -4.98 -1.77 0.31
C HIS A 53 -4.28 -0.43 0.60
N SER A 54 -3.63 0.16 -0.41
CA SER A 54 -3.02 1.49 -0.26
C SER A 54 -4.07 2.60 -0.12
N LEU A 55 -5.23 2.45 -0.75
CA LEU A 55 -6.36 3.37 -0.61
C LEU A 55 -7.03 3.21 0.75
N ASP A 56 -7.28 1.97 1.19
CA ASP A 56 -7.85 1.69 2.51
C ASP A 56 -6.97 2.27 3.62
N SER A 57 -5.65 2.11 3.51
CA SER A 57 -4.69 2.69 4.45
C SER A 57 -4.70 4.22 4.43
N SER A 58 -4.88 4.82 3.24
CA SER A 58 -4.99 6.28 3.10
C SER A 58 -6.28 6.81 3.72
N HIS A 59 -7.40 6.12 3.51
CA HIS A 59 -8.70 6.46 4.10
C HIS A 59 -8.68 6.35 5.63
N MET A 60 -8.10 5.27 6.14
CA MET A 60 -7.87 5.08 7.58
C MET A 60 -7.05 6.24 8.16
N MET A 61 -5.94 6.60 7.53
CA MET A 61 -5.07 7.70 8.00
C MET A 61 -5.79 9.05 7.97
N LEU A 62 -6.51 9.37 6.89
CA LEU A 62 -7.31 10.60 6.77
C LEU A 62 -8.39 10.67 7.84
N THR A 63 -9.08 9.55 8.08
CA THR A 63 -10.11 9.45 9.12
C THR A 63 -9.51 9.66 10.51
N ALA A 64 -8.36 9.05 10.80
CA ALA A 64 -7.65 9.20 12.07
C ALA A 64 -7.26 10.65 12.35
N LEU A 65 -6.71 11.34 11.35
CA LEU A 65 -6.31 12.75 11.46
C LEU A 65 -7.52 13.66 11.79
N HIS A 66 -8.63 13.51 11.07
CA HIS A 66 -9.83 14.31 11.33
C HIS A 66 -10.51 13.95 12.65
N CYS A 67 -10.45 12.68 13.06
CA CYS A 67 -10.90 12.29 14.40
C CYS A 67 -10.06 12.98 15.47
N GLN A 68 -8.73 13.02 15.31
CA GLN A 68 -7.83 13.72 16.23
C GLN A 68 -8.12 15.22 16.29
N GLU A 69 -8.32 15.87 15.14
CA GLU A 69 -8.69 17.30 15.06
C GLU A 69 -10.03 17.60 15.76
N ALA A 70 -10.98 16.66 15.68
CA ALA A 70 -12.26 16.75 16.36
C ALA A 70 -12.20 16.32 17.84
N GLY A 71 -11.02 15.96 18.37
CA GLY A 71 -10.81 15.57 19.77
C GLY A 71 -11.26 14.14 20.11
N LEU A 72 -11.43 13.27 19.11
CA LEU A 72 -11.81 11.87 19.29
C LEU A 72 -10.58 10.98 19.47
N THR A 73 -10.65 10.06 20.44
CA THR A 73 -9.78 8.89 20.45
C THR A 73 -10.14 7.99 19.27
N PHE A 74 -9.16 7.64 18.45
CA PHE A 74 -9.33 6.77 17.28
C PHE A 74 -8.38 5.58 17.39
N VAL A 75 -8.91 4.38 17.17
CA VAL A 75 -8.15 3.13 17.05
C VAL A 75 -8.63 2.43 15.78
N SER A 76 -7.73 1.77 15.06
CA SER A 76 -8.09 0.98 13.88
C SER A 76 -7.46 -0.40 13.91
N VAL A 77 -8.21 -1.39 13.43
CA VAL A 77 -7.71 -2.71 13.04
C VAL A 77 -8.08 -2.88 11.58
N HIS A 78 -7.16 -2.48 10.70
CA HIS A 78 -7.39 -2.41 9.25
C HIS A 78 -8.61 -1.54 8.89
N ASP A 79 -9.70 -2.17 8.46
CA ASP A 79 -10.97 -1.55 8.03
C ASP A 79 -11.96 -1.34 9.19
N CYS A 80 -11.61 -1.77 10.40
CA CYS A 80 -12.44 -1.62 11.59
C CYS A 80 -12.00 -0.42 12.41
N PHE A 81 -12.88 0.57 12.60
CA PHE A 81 -12.59 1.81 13.33
C PHE A 81 -13.31 1.87 14.67
N TRP A 82 -12.57 2.17 15.73
CA TRP A 82 -13.04 2.18 17.11
C TRP A 82 -12.82 3.56 17.76
N THR A 83 -13.74 3.94 18.61
CA THR A 83 -13.70 5.15 19.46
C THR A 83 -14.55 4.90 20.71
N HIS A 84 -14.62 5.86 21.63
CA HIS A 84 -15.55 5.77 22.77
C HIS A 84 -17.01 5.76 22.30
N ALA A 85 -17.88 5.02 23.00
CA ALA A 85 -19.29 4.87 22.60
C ALA A 85 -20.02 6.22 22.39
N ALA A 86 -19.70 7.23 23.21
CA ALA A 86 -20.28 8.57 23.12
C ALA A 86 -19.92 9.32 21.81
N THR A 87 -18.82 8.97 21.15
CA THR A 87 -18.28 9.67 19.97
C THR A 87 -18.46 8.92 18.66
N VAL A 88 -19.06 7.72 18.69
CA VAL A 88 -19.29 6.88 17.49
C VAL A 88 -20.06 7.62 16.39
N GLY A 89 -21.08 8.41 16.76
CA GLY A 89 -21.85 9.20 15.80
C GLY A 89 -21.01 10.20 15.01
N ILE A 90 -20.06 10.86 15.70
CA ILE A 90 -19.14 11.83 15.11
C ILE A 90 -18.12 11.11 14.23
N MET A 91 -17.50 10.03 14.73
CA MET A 91 -16.55 9.21 13.95
C MET A 91 -17.19 8.67 12.66
N ASN A 92 -18.45 8.21 12.73
CA ASN A 92 -19.18 7.73 11.56
C ASN A 92 -19.39 8.80 10.49
N LYS A 93 -19.63 10.05 10.91
CA LYS A 93 -19.73 11.19 9.99
C LYS A 93 -18.37 11.44 9.32
N ILE A 94 -17.31 11.57 10.12
CA ILE A 94 -15.94 11.79 9.63
C ILE A 94 -15.53 10.69 8.65
N CYS A 95 -15.74 9.42 9.00
CA CYS A 95 -15.40 8.26 8.15
C CYS A 95 -16.01 8.37 6.73
N ARG A 96 -17.31 8.70 6.64
CA ARG A 96 -17.99 8.87 5.34
C ARG A 96 -17.50 10.10 4.58
N GLU A 97 -17.27 11.21 5.28
CA GLU A 97 -16.74 12.43 4.67
C GLU A 97 -15.36 12.19 4.06
N GLN A 98 -14.48 11.49 4.79
CA GLN A 98 -13.14 11.16 4.29
C GLN A 98 -13.16 10.13 3.16
N PHE A 99 -14.14 9.20 3.16
CA PHE A 99 -14.32 8.26 2.06
C PHE A 99 -14.67 9.02 0.77
N VAL A 100 -15.66 9.91 0.84
CA VAL A 100 -16.04 10.76 -0.30
C VAL A 100 -14.87 11.63 -0.73
N ALA A 101 -14.21 12.32 0.21
CA ALA A 101 -13.08 13.20 -0.10
C ALA A 101 -11.92 12.48 -0.79
N LEU A 102 -11.64 11.23 -0.42
CA LEU A 102 -10.63 10.41 -1.09
C LEU A 102 -11.08 10.03 -2.50
N HIS A 103 -12.27 9.44 -2.63
CA HIS A 103 -12.77 8.88 -3.90
C HIS A 103 -13.32 9.91 -4.90
N SER A 104 -13.53 11.16 -4.48
CA SER A 104 -13.83 12.27 -5.40
C SER A 104 -12.62 12.73 -6.21
N LYS A 105 -11.41 12.25 -5.89
CA LYS A 105 -10.18 12.55 -6.65
C LYS A 105 -10.05 11.62 -7.87
N PRO A 106 -9.40 12.07 -8.95
CA PRO A 106 -9.14 11.25 -10.14
C PRO A 106 -7.95 10.29 -9.92
N ILE A 107 -8.08 9.40 -8.92
CA ILE A 107 -6.99 8.57 -8.37
C ILE A 107 -6.33 7.70 -9.46
N LEU A 108 -7.13 7.08 -10.32
CA LEU A 108 -6.65 6.17 -11.36
C LEU A 108 -5.97 6.93 -12.51
N GLU A 109 -6.51 8.09 -12.87
CA GLU A 109 -5.93 8.97 -13.88
C GLU A 109 -4.58 9.51 -13.40
N ASP A 110 -4.48 9.93 -12.15
CA ASP A 110 -3.23 10.41 -11.54
C ASP A 110 -2.20 9.29 -11.45
N LEU A 111 -2.63 8.06 -11.13
CA LEU A 111 -1.76 6.89 -11.18
C LEU A 111 -1.27 6.60 -12.60
N SER A 112 -2.16 6.66 -13.60
CA SER A 112 -1.81 6.46 -15.00
C SER A 112 -0.79 7.49 -15.49
N LYS A 113 -1.04 8.78 -15.23
CA LYS A 113 -0.10 9.87 -15.52
C LYS A 113 1.26 9.65 -14.86
N PHE A 114 1.26 9.28 -13.58
CA PHE A 114 2.50 8.98 -12.85
C PHE A 114 3.28 7.82 -13.48
N MET A 115 2.61 6.72 -13.86
CA MET A 115 3.25 5.56 -14.47
C MET A 115 3.85 5.92 -15.84
N LEU A 116 3.11 6.65 -16.67
CA LEU A 116 3.60 7.15 -17.96
C LEU A 116 4.81 8.07 -17.76
N GLN A 117 4.71 9.03 -16.84
CA GLN A 117 5.81 9.96 -16.57
C GLN A 117 7.07 9.24 -16.05
N LYS A 118 6.90 8.25 -15.17
CA LYS A 118 8.03 7.57 -14.53
C LYS A 118 8.71 6.54 -15.44
N TYR A 119 7.95 5.84 -16.28
CA TYR A 119 8.47 4.68 -17.03
C TYR A 119 8.44 4.84 -18.55
N CYS A 120 7.70 5.82 -19.09
CA CYS A 120 7.61 6.04 -20.54
C CYS A 120 8.28 7.34 -21.00
N SER A 121 8.73 8.22 -20.10
CA SER A 121 9.41 9.49 -20.45
C SER A 121 10.87 9.34 -20.91
N SER A 122 11.22 8.23 -21.54
CA SER A 122 12.54 8.01 -22.14
C SER A 122 12.39 7.46 -23.55
N THR A 123 12.02 8.34 -24.48
CA THR A 123 12.39 8.21 -25.90
C THR A 123 12.56 9.61 -26.49
N THR A 124 13.59 10.33 -26.02
CA THR A 124 14.39 11.26 -26.83
C THR A 124 15.83 11.22 -26.32
#